data_AF-A0A5C2HCW6-F1
#
_entry.id   AF-A0A5C2HCW6-F1
#
_cell.length_a   1.000
_cell.length_b   1.000
_cell.length_c   1.000
_cell.angle_alpha   90.00
_cell.angle_beta   90.00
_cell.angle_gamma   90.00
#
_symmetry.space_group_name_H-M   'P 1'
#
loop_
_entity.id
_entity.type
_entity.pdbx_description
1 polymer ?
#
loop_
_entity_poly.entity_id
_entity_poly.type
_entity_poly.pdbx_seq_one_letter_code
_entity_poly.pdbx_strand_id
1 'polypeptide(L)'
;MAFSGPSNSGKTTVIVKIASILQDSDFKVCIIKHDPKDKAMFDREGKDSFKFSQTGADVAVVSPNKTTIFKKGTSSINELISVFEDFDYLFVEGLKTLELPRISIFRNKLDESYFAVSNALAIDDTIDKKSIPKSLDILNLNNPEEIINWIDKNAKKV
;
A
#
# COMPACT_ATOMS: atom_id res chain seq x y z
N MET A 1 2.60 7.35 2.30
CA MET A 1 3.39 6.89 1.13
C MET A 1 2.52 6.05 0.21
N ALA A 2 2.59 6.21 -1.11
CA ALA A 2 1.83 5.38 -2.06
C ALA A 2 2.71 4.44 -2.90
N PHE A 3 2.18 3.27 -3.23
CA PHE A 3 2.83 2.28 -4.06
C PHE A 3 1.98 1.95 -5.28
N SER A 4 2.62 1.91 -6.45
CA SER A 4 1.97 1.49 -7.70
C SER A 4 2.88 0.67 -8.58
N GLY A 5 2.37 0.27 -9.73
CA GLY A 5 3.09 -0.57 -10.69
C GLY A 5 2.16 -1.62 -11.30
N PRO A 6 2.58 -2.24 -12.43
CA PRO A 6 1.79 -3.26 -13.13
C PRO A 6 1.37 -4.42 -12.23
N SER A 7 0.33 -5.15 -12.62
CA SER A 7 0.00 -6.43 -11.97
C SER A 7 1.22 -7.35 -11.96
N ASN A 8 1.41 -8.11 -10.87
CA ASN A 8 2.55 -9.03 -10.69
C ASN A 8 3.96 -8.40 -10.69
N SER A 9 4.08 -7.08 -10.53
CA SER A 9 5.39 -6.40 -10.34
C SER A 9 6.07 -6.69 -8.99
N GLY A 10 5.35 -7.28 -8.03
CA GLY A 10 5.86 -7.53 -6.67
C GLY A 10 5.53 -6.44 -5.65
N LYS A 11 4.59 -5.52 -5.95
CA LYS A 11 4.15 -4.46 -5.02
C LYS A 11 3.84 -4.97 -3.63
N THR A 12 2.90 -5.90 -3.53
CA THR A 12 2.46 -6.44 -2.24
C THR A 12 3.63 -7.09 -1.51
N THR A 13 4.54 -7.78 -2.22
CA THR A 13 5.74 -8.37 -1.61
C THR A 13 6.66 -7.31 -1.00
N VAL A 14 6.90 -6.20 -1.69
CA VAL A 14 7.74 -5.10 -1.17
C VAL A 14 7.08 -4.43 0.03
N ILE A 15 5.78 -4.12 -0.07
CA ILE A 15 5.03 -3.47 1.01
C ILE A 15 5.05 -4.34 2.27
N VAL A 16 4.78 -5.65 2.13
CA VAL A 16 4.84 -6.60 3.26
C VAL A 16 6.23 -6.66 3.86
N LYS A 17 7.28 -6.73 3.02
CA LYS A 17 8.66 -6.81 3.51
C LYS A 17 9.07 -5.55 4.28
N ILE A 18 8.75 -4.37 3.75
CA ILE A 18 9.04 -3.09 4.41
C ILE A 18 8.24 -2.95 5.70
N ALA A 19 6.94 -3.28 5.68
CA ALA A 19 6.09 -3.23 6.86
C ALA A 19 6.63 -4.13 7.98
N SER A 20 7.08 -5.34 7.65
CA SER A 20 7.70 -6.26 8.61
C SER A 20 8.95 -5.65 9.24
N ILE A 21 9.87 -5.09 8.44
CA ILE A 21 11.11 -4.48 8.95
C ILE A 21 10.82 -3.32 9.91
N LEU A 22 9.84 -2.48 9.55
CA LEU A 22 9.43 -1.35 10.39
C LEU A 22 8.78 -1.83 11.69
N GLN A 23 7.91 -2.84 11.63
CA GLN A 23 7.26 -3.42 12.81
C GLN A 23 8.25 -4.14 13.73
N ASP A 24 9.26 -4.83 13.17
CA ASP A 24 10.36 -5.42 13.94
C ASP A 24 11.23 -4.35 14.63
N SER A 25 11.11 -3.09 14.21
CA SER A 25 11.74 -1.90 14.80
C SER A 25 10.76 -1.08 15.65
N ASP A 26 9.67 -1.69 16.14
CA ASP A 26 8.63 -1.10 17.00
C ASP A 26 7.79 0.02 16.36
N PHE A 27 7.82 0.19 15.04
CA PHE A 27 6.95 1.14 14.35
C PHE A 27 5.57 0.55 14.03
N LYS A 28 4.54 1.38 14.19
CA LYS A 28 3.15 1.04 13.81
C LYS A 28 2.92 1.36 12.33
N VAL A 29 2.50 0.36 11.57
CA VAL A 29 2.28 0.48 10.12
C VAL A 29 0.81 0.23 9.79
N CYS A 30 0.17 1.22 9.15
CA CYS A 30 -1.15 1.12 8.55
C CYS A 30 -1.04 0.90 7.04
N ILE A 31 -1.81 -0.03 6.49
CA ILE A 31 -1.81 -0.35 5.05
C ILE A 31 -3.23 -0.23 4.52
N ILE A 32 -3.43 0.68 3.56
CA ILE A 32 -4.67 0.84 2.80
C ILE A 32 -4.45 0.28 1.40
N LYS A 33 -5.28 -0.68 0.99
CA LYS A 33 -5.29 -1.19 -0.37
C LYS A 33 -6.57 -0.75 -1.08
N HIS A 34 -6.41 -0.15 -2.25
CA HIS A 34 -7.54 0.14 -3.12
C HIS A 34 -7.77 -1.02 -4.09
N ASP A 35 -8.94 -1.63 -3.99
CA ASP A 35 -9.36 -2.73 -4.86
C ASP A 35 -10.49 -2.29 -5.80
N PRO A 36 -10.17 -1.79 -7.01
CA PRO A 36 -11.19 -1.29 -7.93
C PRO A 36 -12.07 -2.40 -8.52
N LYS A 37 -11.74 -3.68 -8.31
CA LYS A 37 -12.49 -4.82 -8.84
C LYS A 37 -13.32 -5.55 -7.79
N ASP A 38 -13.33 -5.06 -6.55
CA ASP A 38 -14.08 -5.64 -5.43
C ASP A 38 -13.90 -7.16 -5.27
N LYS A 39 -12.63 -7.59 -5.26
CA LYS A 39 -12.23 -9.01 -5.16
C LYS A 39 -11.65 -9.38 -3.81
N ALA A 40 -11.27 -8.40 -3.00
CA ALA A 40 -10.66 -8.62 -1.70
C ALA A 40 -11.68 -9.22 -0.73
N MET A 41 -11.32 -10.35 -0.11
CA MET A 41 -12.14 -11.01 0.90
C MET A 41 -11.33 -11.12 2.19
N PHE A 42 -11.87 -10.56 3.28
CA PHE A 42 -11.25 -10.60 4.61
C PHE A 42 -11.97 -11.56 5.57
N ASP A 43 -13.20 -11.97 5.26
CA ASP A 43 -13.98 -12.93 6.04
C ASP A 43 -14.13 -14.27 5.33
N ARG A 44 -14.62 -15.29 6.06
CA ARG A 44 -14.91 -16.62 5.54
C ARG A 44 -16.41 -16.85 5.44
N GLU A 45 -16.84 -17.33 4.28
CA GLU A 45 -18.24 -17.69 4.03
C GLU A 45 -18.75 -18.72 5.06
N GLY A 46 -20.02 -18.56 5.47
CA GLY A 46 -20.68 -19.44 6.43
C GLY A 46 -20.47 -19.09 7.91
N LYS A 47 -19.57 -18.16 8.26
CA LYS A 47 -19.43 -17.64 9.63
C LYS A 47 -20.48 -16.59 9.96
N ASP A 48 -20.74 -16.37 11.26
CA ASP A 48 -21.76 -15.41 11.69
C ASP A 48 -21.37 -13.96 11.34
N SER A 49 -20.08 -13.63 11.41
CA SER A 49 -19.55 -12.34 10.92
C SER A 49 -19.84 -12.11 9.44
N PHE A 50 -19.72 -13.16 8.61
CA PHE A 50 -20.07 -13.10 7.19
C PHE A 50 -21.57 -12.84 7.03
N LYS A 51 -22.43 -13.57 7.75
CA LYS A 51 -23.89 -13.34 7.71
C LYS A 51 -24.26 -11.92 8.13
N PHE A 52 -23.65 -11.38 9.19
CA PHE A 52 -23.85 -10.00 9.61
C PHE A 52 -23.48 -9.00 8.50
N SER A 53 -22.35 -9.22 7.82
CA SER A 53 -21.92 -8.36 6.71
C SER A 53 -22.89 -8.37 5.52
N GLN A 54 -23.73 -9.40 5.36
CA GLN A 54 -24.75 -9.48 4.31
C GLN A 54 -26.03 -8.70 4.63
N THR A 55 -26.23 -8.29 5.88
CA THR A 55 -27.46 -7.57 6.30
C THR A 55 -27.57 -6.16 5.74
N GLY A 56 -26.46 -5.59 5.24
CA GLY A 56 -26.39 -4.18 4.86
C GLY A 56 -26.07 -3.24 6.02
N ALA A 57 -25.89 -3.75 7.24
CA ALA A 57 -25.40 -2.96 8.36
C ALA A 57 -23.87 -2.80 8.33
N ASP A 58 -23.38 -1.77 9.01
CA ASP A 58 -22.01 -1.71 9.47
C ASP A 58 -21.80 -2.74 10.58
N VAL A 59 -20.68 -3.47 10.55
CA VAL A 59 -20.41 -4.57 11.47
C VAL A 59 -19.00 -4.44 12.03
N ALA A 60 -18.87 -4.60 13.35
CA ALA A 60 -17.57 -4.73 14.01
C ALA A 60 -17.48 -6.08 14.75
N VAL A 61 -16.33 -6.74 14.62
CA VAL A 61 -16.00 -7.97 15.36
C VAL A 61 -14.77 -7.66 16.22
N VAL A 62 -14.93 -7.75 17.53
CA VAL A 62 -13.86 -7.50 18.50
C VAL A 62 -13.35 -8.83 19.06
N SER A 63 -12.03 -8.98 19.10
CA SER A 63 -11.31 -10.14 19.65
C SER A 63 -10.19 -9.64 20.57
N PRO A 64 -9.61 -10.49 21.44
CA PRO A 64 -8.56 -10.05 22.37
C PRO A 64 -7.38 -9.30 21.74
N ASN A 65 -7.02 -9.64 20.50
CA ASN A 65 -5.85 -9.09 19.81
C ASN A 65 -6.17 -8.41 18.47
N LYS A 66 -7.45 -8.25 18.11
CA LYS A 66 -7.83 -7.65 16.81
C LYS A 66 -9.26 -7.14 16.80
N THR A 67 -9.48 -6.13 15.99
CA THR A 67 -10.81 -5.67 15.59
C THR A 67 -10.93 -5.75 14.08
N THR A 68 -12.04 -6.29 13.58
CA THR A 68 -12.39 -6.26 12.16
C THR A 68 -13.63 -5.41 11.97
N ILE A 69 -13.57 -4.45 11.05
CA ILE A 69 -14.67 -3.53 10.73
C ILE A 69 -15.09 -3.74 9.28
N PHE A 70 -16.37 -3.99 9.06
CA PHE A 70 -17.03 -3.95 7.76
C PHE A 70 -17.91 -2.71 7.72
N LYS A 71 -17.55 -1.75 6.87
CA LYS A 71 -18.33 -0.55 6.61
C LYS A 71 -19.02 -0.68 5.26
N LYS A 72 -20.31 -0.39 5.19
CA LYS A 72 -21.06 -0.33 3.93
C LYS A 72 -20.85 1.04 3.30
N GLY A 73 -20.52 1.04 2.00
CA GLY A 73 -20.15 2.24 1.26
C GLY A 73 -18.63 2.42 1.15
N THR A 74 -18.22 3.47 0.43
CA THR A 74 -16.81 3.81 0.25
C THR A 74 -16.32 4.74 1.36
N SER A 75 -15.02 4.75 1.64
CA SER A 75 -14.40 5.70 2.57
C SER A 75 -13.24 6.41 1.88
N SER A 76 -13.12 7.70 2.14
CA SER A 76 -11.95 8.49 1.77
C SER A 76 -10.73 8.09 2.61
N ILE A 77 -9.54 8.43 2.14
CA ILE A 77 -8.30 8.18 2.88
C ILE A 77 -8.31 8.90 4.23
N ASN A 78 -8.82 10.12 4.31
CA ASN A 78 -8.90 10.88 5.55
C ASN A 78 -9.80 10.20 6.59
N GLU A 79 -10.96 9.67 6.17
CA GLU A 79 -11.82 8.89 7.06
C GLU A 79 -11.11 7.63 7.57
N LEU A 80 -10.36 6.93 6.70
CA LEU A 80 -9.62 5.74 7.11
C LEU A 80 -8.47 6.06 8.07
N ILE A 81 -7.79 7.20 7.89
CA ILE A 81 -6.77 7.68 8.84
C ILE A 81 -7.40 7.89 10.23
N SER A 82 -8.58 8.52 10.29
CA SER A 82 -9.31 8.71 11.54
C SER A 82 -9.87 7.42 12.16
N VAL A 83 -10.01 6.33 11.39
CA VAL A 83 -10.51 5.06 11.93
C VAL A 83 -9.40 4.27 12.62
N PHE A 84 -8.21 4.22 12.02
CA PHE A 84 -7.12 3.41 12.57
C PHE A 84 -6.40 4.14 13.69
N GLU A 85 -6.21 5.45 13.56
CA GLU A 85 -5.45 6.29 14.49
C GLU A 85 -4.05 5.72 14.79
N ASP A 86 -3.19 6.46 15.49
CA ASP A 86 -1.97 5.93 16.12
C ASP A 86 -1.08 5.00 15.25
N PHE A 87 -0.57 5.51 14.13
CA PHE A 87 0.43 4.83 13.29
C PHE A 87 1.59 5.77 12.97
N ASP A 88 2.78 5.20 12.75
CA ASP A 88 3.98 5.95 12.32
C ASP A 88 4.07 6.01 10.80
N TYR A 89 3.63 4.94 10.12
CA TYR A 89 3.66 4.82 8.66
C TYR A 89 2.30 4.46 8.08
N LEU A 90 1.89 5.19 7.04
CA LEU A 90 0.74 4.85 6.20
C LEU A 90 1.18 4.49 4.79
N PHE A 91 0.89 3.26 4.38
CA PHE A 91 1.13 2.75 3.03
C PHE A 91 -0.17 2.61 2.26
N VAL A 92 -0.21 3.18 1.05
CA VAL A 92 -1.37 3.09 0.15
C VAL A 92 -1.00 2.30 -1.09
N GLU A 93 -1.55 1.10 -1.27
CA GLU A 93 -1.42 0.33 -2.51
C GLU A 93 -2.53 0.74 -3.49
N GLY A 94 -2.13 1.36 -4.62
CA GLY A 94 -3.05 1.78 -5.67
C GLY A 94 -3.34 3.30 -5.69
N LEU A 95 -4.58 3.67 -6.06
CA LEU A 95 -5.08 5.04 -6.19
C LEU A 95 -4.12 6.01 -6.89
N LYS A 96 -3.92 5.86 -8.22
CA LYS A 96 -2.99 6.70 -8.99
C LYS A 96 -3.27 8.21 -8.88
N THR A 97 -4.51 8.60 -8.62
CA THR A 97 -4.95 10.00 -8.51
C THR A 97 -4.65 10.64 -7.16
N LEU A 98 -4.23 9.86 -6.16
CA LEU A 98 -3.92 10.39 -4.85
C LEU A 98 -2.56 11.10 -4.88
N GLU A 99 -2.55 12.37 -4.50
CA GLU A 99 -1.36 13.24 -4.38
C GLU A 99 -0.54 12.88 -3.13
N LEU A 100 0.03 11.69 -3.13
CA LEU A 100 1.03 11.25 -2.18
C LEU A 100 2.35 11.01 -2.91
N PRO A 101 3.50 11.21 -2.22
CA PRO A 101 4.77 10.66 -2.67
C PRO A 101 4.59 9.20 -3.05
N ARG A 102 5.13 8.82 -4.22
CA ARG A 102 4.83 7.52 -4.84
C ARG A 102 6.08 6.80 -5.35
N ILE A 103 6.18 5.53 -4.95
CA ILE A 103 7.13 4.57 -5.50
C ILE A 103 6.39 3.65 -6.47
N SER A 104 6.83 3.59 -7.73
CA SER A 104 6.36 2.58 -8.67
C SER A 104 7.34 1.43 -8.79
N ILE A 105 6.81 0.20 -8.75
CA ILE A 105 7.61 -1.02 -8.74
C ILE A 105 7.58 -1.66 -10.12
N PHE A 106 8.77 -1.98 -10.64
CA PHE A 106 8.94 -2.58 -11.96
C PHE A 106 9.92 -3.75 -11.94
N ARG A 107 9.57 -4.77 -12.73
CA ARG A 107 10.41 -5.93 -13.08
C ARG A 107 10.12 -6.28 -14.53
N ASN A 108 11.13 -6.76 -15.25
CA ASN A 108 11.15 -7.19 -16.64
C ASN A 108 10.85 -6.10 -17.69
N LYS A 109 9.84 -5.26 -17.45
CA LYS A 109 9.38 -4.24 -18.39
C LYS A 109 8.92 -2.98 -17.64
N LEU A 110 9.33 -1.83 -18.16
CA LEU A 110 8.82 -0.52 -17.75
C LEU A 110 7.44 -0.25 -18.36
N ASP A 111 6.62 0.48 -17.61
CA ASP A 111 5.38 1.07 -18.11
C ASP A 111 5.44 2.58 -17.85
N GLU A 112 5.71 3.33 -18.91
CA GLU A 112 5.92 4.78 -18.86
C GLU A 112 4.66 5.53 -18.37
N SER A 113 3.48 4.91 -18.43
CA SER A 113 2.24 5.50 -17.91
C SER A 113 2.26 5.75 -16.40
N TYR A 114 3.25 5.21 -15.68
CA TYR A 114 3.45 5.47 -14.25
C TYR A 114 4.43 6.60 -13.97
N PHE A 115 5.23 7.06 -14.94
CA PHE A 115 6.29 8.03 -14.69
C PHE A 115 5.72 9.37 -14.19
N ALA A 116 4.63 9.83 -14.79
CA ALA A 116 3.98 11.09 -14.43
C ALA A 116 3.38 11.12 -13.01
N VAL A 117 3.11 9.94 -12.42
CA VAL A 117 2.52 9.84 -11.07
C VAL A 117 3.54 9.42 -10.01
N SER A 118 4.77 9.09 -10.42
CA SER A 118 5.79 8.55 -9.52
C SER A 118 6.81 9.62 -9.14
N ASN A 119 7.39 9.47 -7.96
CA ASN A 119 8.58 10.23 -7.54
C ASN A 119 9.83 9.35 -7.60
N ALA A 120 9.66 8.04 -7.36
CA ALA A 120 10.72 7.05 -7.44
C ALA A 120 10.25 5.78 -8.15
N LEU A 121 11.20 5.10 -8.80
CA LEU A 121 11.02 3.76 -9.35
C LEU A 121 11.89 2.76 -8.58
N ALA A 122 11.26 1.76 -7.97
CA ALA A 122 11.97 0.61 -7.41
C ALA A 122 12.06 -0.49 -8.45
N ILE A 123 13.28 -0.77 -8.92
CA ILE A 123 13.54 -1.68 -10.04
C ILE A 123 14.56 -2.77 -9.66
N ASP A 124 14.49 -3.92 -10.31
CA ASP A 124 15.57 -4.93 -10.26
C ASP A 124 16.52 -4.79 -11.47
N ASP A 125 17.44 -5.74 -11.59
CA ASP A 125 18.48 -5.81 -12.63
C ASP A 125 17.94 -6.10 -14.04
N THR A 126 16.66 -6.49 -14.15
CA THR A 126 16.02 -6.75 -15.45
C THR A 126 15.60 -5.48 -16.19
N ILE A 127 15.67 -4.31 -15.53
CA ILE A 127 15.28 -3.02 -16.10
C ILE A 127 16.50 -2.19 -16.48
N ASP A 128 16.54 -1.69 -17.72
CA ASP A 128 17.55 -0.71 -18.13
C ASP A 128 17.25 0.67 -17.54
N LYS A 129 18.14 1.12 -16.64
CA LYS A 129 18.10 2.44 -15.99
C LYS A 129 18.14 3.61 -16.98
N LYS A 130 18.72 3.43 -18.18
CA LYS A 130 18.85 4.49 -19.19
C LYS A 130 17.50 4.93 -19.75
N SER A 131 16.48 4.07 -19.67
CA SER A 131 15.12 4.34 -20.13
C SER A 131 14.28 5.11 -19.11
N ILE A 132 14.83 5.44 -17.94
CA ILE A 132 14.13 6.13 -16.85
C ILE A 132 14.47 7.63 -16.89
N PRO A 133 13.46 8.53 -16.86
CA PRO A 133 13.69 9.97 -16.78
C PRO A 133 14.54 10.36 -15.57
N LYS A 134 15.47 11.30 -15.76
CA LYS A 134 16.37 11.80 -14.70
C LYS A 134 15.64 12.48 -13.53
N SER A 135 14.37 12.84 -13.70
CA SER A 135 13.54 13.44 -12.66
C SER A 135 13.01 12.43 -11.64
N LEU A 136 13.14 11.13 -11.92
CA LEU A 136 12.71 10.05 -11.02
C LEU A 136 13.91 9.46 -10.29
N ASP A 137 13.78 9.30 -8.98
CA ASP A 137 14.75 8.54 -8.21
C ASP A 137 14.68 7.06 -8.60
N ILE A 138 15.83 6.39 -8.64
CA ILE A 138 15.92 4.97 -8.95
C ILE A 138 16.37 4.25 -7.68
N LEU A 139 15.52 3.35 -7.18
CA LEU A 139 15.76 2.56 -5.99
C LEU A 139 16.02 1.10 -6.37
N ASN A 140 16.93 0.43 -5.65
CA ASN A 140 17.10 -1.00 -5.78
C ASN A 140 15.94 -1.77 -5.12
N LEU A 141 15.13 -2.43 -5.93
CA LEU A 141 13.97 -3.22 -5.49
C LEU A 141 14.34 -4.35 -4.51
N ASN A 142 15.57 -4.85 -4.59
CA ASN A 142 16.06 -5.93 -3.73
C ASN A 142 16.75 -5.39 -2.45
N ASN A 143 16.76 -4.08 -2.23
CA ASN A 143 17.31 -3.42 -1.04
C ASN A 143 16.21 -2.68 -0.26
N PRO A 144 15.48 -3.36 0.66
CA PRO A 144 14.37 -2.75 1.40
C PRO A 144 14.80 -1.53 2.24
N GLU A 145 16.01 -1.55 2.80
CA GLU A 145 16.55 -0.44 3.60
C GLU A 145 16.68 0.84 2.78
N GLU A 146 17.11 0.73 1.53
CA GLU A 146 17.17 1.88 0.62
C GLU A 146 15.78 2.46 0.35
N ILE A 147 14.77 1.60 0.22
CA ILE A 147 13.38 2.01 0.05
C ILE A 147 12.86 2.70 1.32
N ILE A 148 13.12 2.14 2.51
CA ILE A 148 12.75 2.74 3.79
C ILE A 148 13.40 4.11 3.96
N ASN A 149 14.72 4.20 3.74
CA ASN A 149 15.45 5.47 3.81
C ASN A 149 14.91 6.53 2.84
N TRP A 150 14.44 6.11 1.67
CA TRP A 150 13.78 7.01 0.73
C TRP A 150 12.41 7.46 1.25
N ILE A 151 11.63 6.54 1.83
CA ILE A 151 10.32 6.83 2.45
C ILE A 151 10.50 7.85 3.58
N ASP A 152 11.44 7.65 4.50
CA ASP A 152 11.65 8.55 5.65
C ASP A 152 11.96 9.99 5.23
N LYS A 153 12.66 10.15 4.10
CA LYS A 153 13.03 11.47 3.56
C LYS A 153 11.89 12.15 2.79
N ASN A 154 11.01 11.38 2.16
CA ASN A 154 10.09 11.89 1.15
C ASN A 154 8.61 11.73 1.52
N ALA A 155 8.27 10.96 2.55
CA ALA A 155 6.89 10.73 2.93
C ALA A 155 6.20 12.03 3.39
N LYS A 156 4.94 12.17 3.01
CA LYS A 156 4.07 13.26 3.46
C LYS A 156 3.58 12.96 4.88
N LYS A 157 3.72 13.93 5.78
CA LYS A 157 3.09 13.92 7.10
C LYS A 157 1.58 14.09 6.94
N VAL A 158 0.81 13.24 7.62
CA VAL A 158 -0.65 13.23 7.62
C VAL A 158 -1.17 13.31 9.04
#